data_AF-M4C1W8-F1
#
_entry.id   AF-M4C1W8-F1
#
_cell.length_a   1.000
_cell.length_b   1.000
_cell.length_c   1.000
_cell.angle_alpha   90.00
_cell.angle_beta   90.00
_cell.angle_gamma   90.00
#
_symmetry.space_group_name_H-M   'P 1'
#
loop_
_entity.id
_entity.type
_entity.pdbx_description
1 polymer ?
#
loop_
_entity_poly.entity_id
_entity_poly.type
_entity_poly.pdbx_seq_one_letter_code
_entity_poly.pdbx_strand_id
1 'polypeptide(L)'
;MKMQLSERLVQSGEKERLKELLRLELVQCGWHEEMKQLCKGVIRNKGIECVTVEDLIEAIIPRGRASVPEDVKSETLEKIKTFLAKEINDKEATTTSERKKNVQQLVDDVDDCAWLVGDGRTCRSTASSQPTLVHRVMANTSRSYVVYCVALGTFNPLAASDGVKELRVNNQRVRYWMSVGAQPSDRVAHLLGLANVLPMPPTRQYTKKSIPKKEREAKA
;
A
#
# COMPACT_ATOMS: atom_id res chain seq x y z
N MET A 1 -6.82 -10.64 8.13
CA MET A 1 -7.51 -9.49 7.50
C MET A 1 -8.79 -9.07 8.25
N LYS A 2 -9.76 -9.97 8.51
CA LYS A 2 -11.00 -9.64 9.26
C LYS A 2 -10.74 -9.09 10.69
N MET A 3 -9.78 -9.65 11.43
CA MET A 3 -9.48 -9.19 12.80
C MET A 3 -9.00 -7.73 12.89
N GLN A 4 -8.15 -7.29 11.96
CA GLN A 4 -7.64 -5.91 11.96
C GLN A 4 -8.68 -4.86 11.55
N LEU A 5 -9.79 -5.31 10.98
CA LEU A 5 -10.91 -4.45 10.61
C LEU A 5 -11.88 -4.31 11.77
N SER A 6 -12.20 -5.43 12.44
CA SER A 6 -13.03 -5.41 13.66
C SER A 6 -12.38 -4.63 14.79
N GLU A 7 -11.06 -4.70 14.91
CA GLU A 7 -10.30 -3.93 15.90
C GLU A 7 -10.37 -2.43 15.62
N ARG A 8 -10.27 -2.01 14.35
CA ARG A 8 -10.43 -0.61 13.95
C ARG A 8 -11.84 -0.07 14.17
N LEU A 9 -12.86 -0.87 13.88
CA LEU A 9 -14.26 -0.55 14.19
C LEU A 9 -14.51 -0.34 15.69
N VAL A 10 -13.75 -1.04 16.54
CA VAL A 10 -13.79 -0.86 17.99
C VAL A 10 -13.03 0.42 18.38
N GLN A 11 -11.83 0.63 17.83
CA GLN A 11 -10.99 1.80 18.14
C GLN A 11 -11.61 3.13 17.68
N SER A 12 -12.32 3.14 16.55
CA SER A 12 -13.04 4.33 16.07
C SER A 12 -14.34 4.63 16.83
N GLY A 13 -14.78 3.71 17.70
CA GLY A 13 -16.06 3.81 18.41
C GLY A 13 -17.31 3.55 17.57
N GLU A 14 -17.16 3.39 16.24
CA GLU A 14 -18.30 3.19 15.33
C GLU A 14 -19.05 1.88 15.58
N LYS A 15 -18.37 0.85 16.10
CA LYS A 15 -19.06 -0.36 16.56
C LYS A 15 -20.12 -0.07 17.63
N GLU A 16 -19.79 0.76 18.62
CA GLU A 16 -20.72 1.06 19.70
C GLU A 16 -21.85 1.98 19.21
N ARG A 17 -21.52 2.92 18.31
CA ARG A 17 -22.52 3.77 17.63
C ARG A 17 -23.52 2.96 16.81
N LEU A 18 -23.04 2.01 16.00
CA LEU A 18 -23.88 1.11 15.20
C LEU A 18 -24.76 0.22 16.08
N LYS A 19 -24.21 -0.27 17.20
CA LYS A 19 -24.96 -1.06 18.18
C LYS A 19 -26.07 -0.25 18.84
N GLU A 20 -25.81 1.00 19.17
CA GLU A 20 -26.83 1.88 19.75
C GLU A 20 -27.91 2.24 18.73
N LEU A 21 -27.51 2.51 17.49
CA LEU A 21 -28.48 2.75 16.40
C LEU A 21 -29.37 1.53 16.16
N LEU A 22 -28.78 0.34 16.09
CA LEU A 22 -29.53 -0.91 15.96
C LEU A 22 -30.52 -1.11 17.12
N ARG A 23 -30.13 -0.76 18.36
CA ARG A 23 -31.06 -0.81 19.50
C ARG A 23 -32.25 0.12 19.31
N LEU A 24 -32.01 1.37 18.88
CA LEU A 24 -33.08 2.34 18.64
C LEU A 24 -34.03 1.87 17.53
N GLU A 25 -33.50 1.40 16.41
CA GLU A 25 -34.31 0.84 15.30
C GLU A 25 -35.15 -0.36 15.74
N LEU A 26 -34.55 -1.28 16.51
CA LEU A 26 -35.27 -2.45 17.04
C LEU A 26 -36.34 -2.09 18.09
N VAL A 27 -36.18 -0.97 18.79
CA VAL A 27 -37.21 -0.44 19.68
C VAL A 27 -38.33 0.22 18.86
N GLN A 28 -37.98 1.01 17.85
CA GLN A 28 -38.94 1.72 17.01
C GLN A 28 -39.81 0.77 16.17
N CYS A 29 -39.23 -0.31 15.63
CA CYS A 29 -40.00 -1.31 14.89
C CYS A 29 -40.83 -2.24 15.79
N GLY A 30 -40.75 -2.09 17.11
CA GLY A 30 -41.52 -2.85 18.09
C GLY A 30 -40.95 -4.23 18.42
N TRP A 31 -39.82 -4.64 17.82
CA TRP A 31 -39.18 -5.94 18.06
C TRP A 31 -38.84 -6.14 19.54
N HIS A 32 -38.36 -5.10 20.22
CA HIS A 32 -38.03 -5.19 21.65
C HIS A 32 -39.26 -5.55 22.51
N GLU A 33 -40.41 -4.95 22.22
CA GLU A 33 -41.64 -5.24 22.97
C GLU A 33 -42.19 -6.63 22.60
N GLU A 34 -42.10 -7.04 21.33
CA GLU A 34 -42.42 -8.40 20.90
C GLU A 34 -41.62 -9.44 21.70
N MET A 35 -40.29 -9.27 21.79
CA MET A 35 -39.42 -10.20 22.54
C MET A 35 -39.78 -10.21 24.03
N LYS A 36 -40.09 -9.06 24.62
CA LYS A 36 -40.52 -8.96 26.02
C LYS A 36 -41.84 -9.70 26.26
N GLN A 37 -42.79 -9.64 25.32
CA GLN A 37 -44.05 -10.39 25.42
C GLN A 37 -43.80 -11.90 25.28
N LEU A 38 -42.90 -12.32 24.39
CA LEU A 38 -42.48 -13.72 24.30
C LEU A 38 -41.82 -14.21 25.59
N CYS A 39 -40.92 -13.43 26.20
CA CYS A 39 -40.35 -13.75 27.51
C CYS A 39 -41.43 -14.00 28.55
N LYS A 40 -42.38 -13.07 28.67
CA LYS A 40 -43.49 -13.15 29.63
C LYS A 40 -44.39 -14.35 29.38
N GLY A 41 -44.57 -14.75 28.12
CA GLY A 41 -45.32 -15.95 27.74
C GLY A 41 -44.60 -17.22 28.19
N VAL A 42 -43.29 -17.31 27.95
CA VAL A 42 -42.47 -18.45 28.38
C VAL A 42 -42.47 -18.59 29.91
N ILE A 43 -42.30 -17.47 30.64
CA ILE A 43 -42.34 -17.45 32.11
C ILE A 43 -43.71 -17.87 32.64
N ARG A 44 -44.80 -17.43 32.00
CA ARG A 44 -46.16 -17.85 32.39
C ARG A 44 -46.41 -19.33 32.15
N ASN A 45 -45.89 -19.90 31.07
CA ASN A 45 -46.11 -21.30 30.71
C ASN A 45 -45.25 -22.26 31.53
N LYS A 46 -43.98 -21.92 31.81
CA LYS A 46 -43.05 -22.76 32.58
C LYS A 46 -43.16 -22.56 34.10
N GLY A 47 -43.71 -21.44 34.56
CA GLY A 47 -43.75 -21.05 35.97
C GLY A 47 -42.46 -20.38 36.43
N ILE A 48 -42.57 -19.41 37.36
CA ILE A 48 -41.45 -18.56 37.78
C ILE A 48 -40.34 -19.37 38.50
N GLU A 49 -40.72 -20.45 39.20
CA GLU A 49 -39.80 -21.23 40.04
C GLU A 49 -38.86 -22.16 39.27
N CYS A 50 -39.14 -22.45 38.00
CA CYS A 50 -38.39 -23.44 37.20
C CYS A 50 -37.66 -22.83 36.00
N VAL A 51 -37.73 -21.52 35.79
CA VAL A 51 -37.16 -20.87 34.59
C VAL A 51 -35.77 -20.32 34.90
N THR A 52 -34.76 -20.87 34.23
CA THR A 52 -33.41 -20.29 34.20
C THR A 52 -33.28 -19.25 33.08
N VAL A 53 -32.25 -18.42 33.15
CA VAL A 53 -31.97 -17.42 32.10
C VAL A 53 -31.59 -18.14 30.79
N GLU A 54 -30.87 -19.25 30.90
CA GLU A 54 -30.46 -20.10 29.79
C GLU A 54 -31.69 -20.70 29.07
N ASP A 55 -32.65 -21.24 29.81
CA ASP A 55 -33.92 -21.75 29.27
C ASP A 55 -34.71 -20.68 28.49
N LEU A 56 -34.66 -19.44 28.96
CA LEU A 56 -35.32 -18.31 28.34
C LEU A 56 -34.58 -17.88 27.07
N ILE A 57 -33.25 -17.85 27.11
CA ILE A 57 -32.39 -17.56 25.96
C ILE A 57 -32.60 -18.59 24.84
N GLU A 58 -32.61 -19.88 25.16
CA GLU A 58 -32.81 -20.95 24.18
C GLU A 58 -34.18 -20.87 23.50
N ALA A 59 -35.22 -20.50 24.25
CA ALA A 59 -36.56 -20.34 23.70
C ALA A 59 -36.69 -19.11 22.79
N ILE A 60 -35.95 -18.04 23.07
CA ILE A 60 -36.15 -16.73 22.42
C ILE A 60 -35.18 -16.52 21.27
N ILE A 61 -33.92 -16.93 21.36
CA ILE A 61 -32.90 -16.68 20.32
C ILE A 61 -33.39 -17.07 18.91
N PRO A 62 -33.97 -18.27 18.69
CA PRO A 62 -34.39 -18.68 17.34
C PRO A 62 -35.45 -17.75 16.75
N ARG A 63 -36.48 -17.38 17.54
CA ARG A 63 -37.51 -16.42 17.13
C ARG A 63 -36.97 -15.00 17.00
N GLY A 64 -36.13 -14.58 17.94
CA GLY A 64 -35.53 -13.27 17.95
C GLY A 64 -34.72 -13.01 16.68
N ARG A 65 -33.94 -14.00 16.21
CA ARG A 65 -33.18 -13.91 14.95
C ARG A 65 -34.06 -13.91 13.70
N ALA A 66 -35.12 -14.72 13.69
CA ALA A 66 -36.04 -14.83 12.56
C ALA A 66 -36.95 -13.60 12.40
N SER A 67 -37.37 -12.99 13.51
CA SER A 67 -38.29 -11.84 13.53
C SER A 67 -37.63 -10.49 13.19
N VAL A 68 -36.29 -10.43 13.07
CA VAL A 68 -35.63 -9.17 12.71
C VAL A 68 -36.00 -8.77 11.28
N PRO A 69 -36.66 -7.60 11.07
CA PRO A 69 -37.03 -7.13 9.75
C PRO A 69 -35.82 -6.96 8.84
N GLU A 70 -36.00 -7.25 7.55
CA GLU A 70 -34.92 -7.11 6.57
C GLU A 70 -34.52 -5.65 6.37
N ASP A 71 -35.45 -4.72 6.53
CA ASP A 71 -35.22 -3.27 6.47
C ASP A 71 -34.13 -2.85 7.47
N VAL A 72 -34.24 -3.24 8.74
CA VAL A 72 -33.25 -2.94 9.79
C VAL A 72 -31.88 -3.56 9.48
N LYS A 73 -31.86 -4.77 8.91
CA LYS A 73 -30.60 -5.43 8.51
C LYS A 73 -29.92 -4.68 7.38
N SER A 74 -30.69 -4.30 6.36
CA SER A 74 -30.19 -3.57 5.19
C SER A 74 -29.64 -2.20 5.58
N GLU A 75 -30.36 -1.44 6.41
CA GLU A 75 -29.91 -0.14 6.90
C GLU A 75 -28.61 -0.26 7.70
N THR A 76 -28.55 -1.21 8.65
CA THR A 76 -27.34 -1.44 9.45
C THR A 76 -26.16 -1.83 8.55
N LEU A 77 -26.40 -2.66 7.54
CA LEU A 77 -25.40 -3.13 6.59
C LEU A 77 -24.93 -2.00 5.67
N GLU A 78 -25.80 -1.08 5.27
CA GLU A 78 -25.42 0.14 4.54
C GLU A 78 -24.52 1.04 5.38
N LYS A 79 -24.83 1.24 6.67
CA LYS A 79 -23.96 2.03 7.57
C LYS A 79 -22.58 1.38 7.73
N ILE A 80 -22.51 0.05 7.81
CA ILE A 80 -21.23 -0.67 7.80
C ILE A 80 -20.50 -0.46 6.46
N LYS A 81 -21.19 -0.60 5.32
CA LYS A 81 -20.59 -0.38 3.99
C LYS A 81 -20.03 1.04 3.85
N THR A 82 -20.79 2.05 4.27
CA THR A 82 -20.34 3.45 4.22
C THR A 82 -19.14 3.71 5.12
N PHE A 83 -19.09 3.10 6.32
CA PHE A 83 -17.92 3.17 7.18
C PHE A 83 -16.68 2.54 6.51
N LEU A 84 -16.85 1.35 5.92
CA LEU A 84 -15.74 0.69 5.22
C LEU A 84 -15.26 1.49 4.00
N ALA A 85 -16.18 2.13 3.26
CA ALA A 85 -15.83 3.01 2.16
C ALA A 85 -15.07 4.25 2.65
N LYS A 86 -15.48 4.86 3.78
CA LYS A 86 -14.73 5.96 4.40
C LYS A 86 -13.33 5.52 4.82
N GLU A 87 -13.19 4.38 5.48
CA GLU A 87 -11.88 3.82 5.87
C GLU A 87 -10.95 3.52 4.70
N ILE A 88 -11.49 3.20 3.52
CA ILE A 88 -10.71 3.03 2.29
C ILE A 88 -10.32 4.41 1.74
N ASN A 89 -11.28 5.33 1.66
CA ASN A 89 -11.03 6.70 1.19
C ASN A 89 -10.08 7.48 2.10
N ASP A 90 -10.10 7.27 3.42
CA ASP A 90 -9.20 7.93 4.36
C ASP A 90 -7.77 7.39 4.25
N LYS A 91 -7.60 6.12 3.87
CA LYS A 91 -6.29 5.56 3.49
C LYS A 91 -5.81 6.11 2.15
N GLU A 92 -6.72 6.31 1.21
CA GLU A 92 -6.40 6.97 -0.06
C GLU A 92 -6.14 8.46 0.13
N ALA A 93 -6.81 9.13 1.07
CA ALA A 93 -6.65 10.55 1.38
C ALA A 93 -5.41 10.82 2.21
N THR A 94 -5.02 9.93 3.12
CA THR A 94 -3.72 10.03 3.82
C THR A 94 -2.57 9.81 2.85
N THR A 95 -2.64 8.78 1.98
CA THR A 95 -1.64 8.58 0.92
C THR A 95 -1.65 9.70 -0.14
N THR A 96 -2.81 10.30 -0.44
CA THR A 96 -2.93 11.42 -1.38
C THR A 96 -2.57 12.77 -0.77
N SER A 97 -2.80 12.98 0.53
CA SER A 97 -2.41 14.18 1.29
C SER A 97 -0.91 14.18 1.57
N GLU A 98 -0.30 13.02 1.86
CA GLU A 98 1.16 12.85 1.83
C GLU A 98 1.73 13.08 0.43
N ARG A 99 1.07 12.58 -0.63
CA ARG A 99 1.45 12.88 -2.02
C ARG A 99 1.28 14.36 -2.38
N LYS A 100 0.21 15.04 -1.94
CA LYS A 100 -0.05 16.46 -2.23
C LYS A 100 0.82 17.40 -1.40
N LYS A 101 1.14 17.07 -0.15
CA LYS A 101 2.16 17.78 0.64
C LYS A 101 3.55 17.59 0.04
N ASN A 102 3.88 16.37 -0.42
CA ASN A 102 5.10 16.15 -1.20
C ASN A 102 5.08 16.93 -2.52
N VAL A 103 3.96 16.96 -3.25
CA VAL A 103 3.85 17.67 -4.52
C VAL A 103 3.84 19.18 -4.35
N GLN A 104 3.19 19.77 -3.34
CA GLN A 104 3.23 21.22 -3.11
C GLN A 104 4.62 21.68 -2.65
N GLN A 105 5.28 20.91 -1.77
CA GLN A 105 6.69 21.11 -1.45
C GLN A 105 7.57 21.01 -2.72
N LEU A 106 7.28 20.06 -3.62
CA LEU A 106 7.96 19.91 -4.91
C LEU A 106 7.61 21.03 -5.92
N VAL A 107 6.39 21.57 -5.92
CA VAL A 107 5.97 22.65 -6.85
C VAL A 107 6.62 23.97 -6.46
N ASP A 108 6.78 24.23 -5.16
CA ASP A 108 7.55 25.38 -4.66
C ASP A 108 9.08 25.21 -4.88
N ASP A 109 9.57 23.97 -5.05
CA ASP A 109 10.98 23.64 -5.38
C ASP A 109 11.28 23.57 -6.91
N VAL A 110 10.25 23.47 -7.75
CA VAL A 110 10.39 23.30 -9.23
C VAL A 110 10.61 24.62 -9.95
N ASP A 111 10.16 25.75 -9.42
CA ASP A 111 10.36 27.07 -10.03
C ASP A 111 11.83 27.58 -9.94
N ASP A 112 12.70 26.93 -9.17
CA ASP A 112 14.15 27.23 -9.10
C ASP A 112 15.06 26.18 -9.78
N CYS A 113 14.49 25.11 -10.35
CA CYS A 113 15.26 24.04 -10.97
C CYS A 113 15.59 24.30 -12.44
N ALA A 114 16.35 25.37 -12.69
CA ALA A 114 17.19 25.47 -13.88
C ALA A 114 18.06 24.20 -14.00
N TRP A 115 17.90 23.43 -15.08
CA TRP A 115 18.81 22.45 -15.71
C TRP A 115 20.10 22.04 -14.98
N LEU A 116 20.44 20.74 -15.02
CA LEU A 116 21.73 20.30 -15.59
C LEU A 116 21.79 18.79 -15.87
N VAL A 117 22.31 18.53 -17.06
CA VAL A 117 22.79 17.28 -17.62
C VAL A 117 24.06 16.84 -16.86
N GLY A 118 24.14 15.55 -16.52
CA GLY A 118 25.41 14.86 -16.26
C GLY A 118 25.85 14.77 -14.81
N ASP A 119 25.61 13.63 -14.16
CA ASP A 119 26.69 12.87 -13.50
C ASP A 119 26.22 11.50 -13.02
N GLY A 120 26.80 10.44 -13.57
CA GLY A 120 26.59 9.07 -13.10
C GLY A 120 27.46 8.78 -11.88
N ARG A 121 26.96 9.05 -10.67
CA ARG A 121 27.68 8.74 -9.42
C ARG A 121 27.35 7.33 -8.95
N THR A 122 28.25 6.38 -9.19
CA THR A 122 28.30 5.10 -8.47
C THR A 122 29.18 5.26 -7.23
N CYS A 123 28.60 5.19 -6.04
CA CYS A 123 29.39 5.28 -4.80
C CYS A 123 29.96 3.90 -4.44
N ARG A 124 31.27 3.85 -4.18
CA ARG A 124 31.96 2.68 -3.61
C ARG A 124 31.79 2.70 -2.09
N SER A 125 31.22 1.66 -1.49
CA SER A 125 31.24 1.47 -0.04
C SER A 125 32.10 0.26 0.30
N THR A 126 33.12 0.46 1.12
CA THR A 126 33.89 -0.61 1.76
C THR A 126 33.22 -0.98 3.09
N ALA A 127 32.70 -2.22 3.22
CA ALA A 127 32.62 -2.96 4.49
C ALA A 127 31.85 -4.29 4.34
N SER A 128 32.55 -5.43 4.29
CA SER A 128 32.55 -6.52 5.30
C SER A 128 33.00 -7.88 4.70
N SER A 129 34.04 -8.47 5.29
CA SER A 129 34.56 -9.85 5.23
C SER A 129 34.83 -10.60 3.92
N GLN A 130 34.64 -10.02 2.74
CA GLN A 130 35.40 -10.32 1.51
C GLN A 130 35.49 -9.02 0.69
N PRO A 131 36.64 -8.60 0.15
CA PRO A 131 36.78 -7.29 -0.50
C PRO A 131 36.15 -7.33 -1.89
N THR A 132 34.82 -7.33 -1.95
CA THR A 132 34.08 -7.18 -3.21
C THR A 132 33.68 -5.71 -3.38
N LEU A 133 34.05 -5.13 -4.53
CA LEU A 133 33.73 -3.74 -4.87
C LEU A 133 32.24 -3.61 -5.21
N VAL A 134 31.36 -3.46 -4.21
CA VAL A 134 29.94 -3.25 -4.47
C VAL A 134 29.63 -1.77 -4.78
N HIS A 135 29.00 -1.52 -5.93
CA HIS A 135 28.44 -0.21 -6.26
C HIS A 135 26.97 -0.16 -5.84
N ARG A 136 26.58 0.91 -5.17
CA ARG A 136 25.17 1.14 -4.81
C ARG A 136 24.48 1.96 -5.90
N VAL A 137 23.34 1.46 -6.38
CA VAL A 137 22.47 2.22 -7.31
C VAL A 137 21.67 3.21 -6.48
N MET A 138 21.76 4.50 -6.83
CA MET A 138 21.15 5.59 -6.07
C MET A 138 20.27 6.47 -6.97
N ALA A 139 19.19 7.01 -6.39
CA ALA A 139 18.46 8.14 -6.93
C ALA A 139 18.78 9.39 -6.09
N ASN A 140 19.03 10.52 -6.75
CA ASN A 140 19.30 11.81 -6.10
C ASN A 140 17.98 12.59 -5.91
N THR A 141 17.85 13.29 -4.78
CA THR A 141 16.68 14.13 -4.45
C THR A 141 17.02 15.57 -4.01
N SER A 142 18.25 16.10 -4.14
CA SER A 142 18.54 17.50 -3.71
C SER A 142 19.78 18.15 -4.38
N ARG A 143 19.75 19.51 -4.46
CA ARG A 143 20.77 20.42 -5.01
C ARG A 143 21.69 21.07 -3.95
N SER A 144 21.60 20.65 -2.69
CA SER A 144 22.49 21.09 -1.63
C SER A 144 23.76 20.24 -1.55
N TYR A 145 24.82 20.76 -0.93
CA TYR A 145 26.07 20.02 -0.63
C TYR A 145 25.85 18.66 0.07
N VAL A 146 24.65 18.41 0.59
CA VAL A 146 24.17 17.13 1.09
C VAL A 146 23.17 16.51 0.11
N VAL A 147 23.69 15.57 -0.67
CA VAL A 147 22.89 14.74 -1.60
C VAL A 147 22.23 13.63 -0.79
N TYR A 148 20.90 13.65 -0.68
CA TYR A 148 20.17 12.52 -0.12
C TYR A 148 20.06 11.43 -1.20
N CYS A 149 20.80 10.34 -1.02
CA CYS A 149 20.80 9.21 -1.93
C CYS A 149 19.97 8.06 -1.35
N VAL A 150 18.94 7.62 -2.07
CA VAL A 150 18.18 6.43 -1.69
C VAL A 150 18.77 5.20 -2.36
N ALA A 151 19.15 4.19 -1.57
CA ALA A 151 19.69 2.93 -2.06
C ALA A 151 18.59 2.10 -2.73
N LEU A 152 18.69 1.89 -4.05
CA LEU A 152 17.73 1.08 -4.82
C LEU A 152 18.19 -0.37 -4.99
N GLY A 153 19.49 -0.62 -4.85
CA GLY A 153 20.09 -1.92 -5.07
C GLY A 153 21.60 -1.90 -4.97
N THR A 154 22.19 -3.08 -5.18
CA THR A 154 23.63 -3.32 -5.20
C THR A 154 24.03 -3.98 -6.52
N PHE A 155 25.11 -3.51 -7.11
CA PHE A 155 25.71 -4.07 -8.31
C PHE A 155 27.16 -4.43 -8.03
N ASN A 156 27.53 -5.69 -8.24
CA ASN A 156 28.91 -6.13 -8.21
C ASN A 156 29.48 -6.09 -9.64
N PRO A 157 30.43 -5.20 -9.95
CA PRO A 157 31.07 -5.13 -11.26
C PRO A 157 32.03 -6.31 -11.49
N LEU A 158 32.48 -6.97 -10.42
CA LEU A 158 33.29 -8.18 -10.51
C LEU A 158 32.36 -9.37 -10.76
N ALA A 159 32.74 -10.20 -11.73
CA ALA A 159 32.07 -11.46 -11.96
C ALA A 159 32.35 -12.41 -10.79
N ALA A 160 31.35 -13.18 -10.37
CA ALA A 160 31.56 -14.32 -9.48
C ALA A 160 32.40 -15.40 -10.19
N SER A 161 32.76 -16.47 -9.47
CA SER A 161 33.50 -17.60 -10.04
C SER A 161 32.86 -18.18 -11.31
N ASP A 162 31.53 -18.06 -11.42
CA ASP A 162 30.74 -18.56 -12.56
C ASP A 162 30.71 -17.59 -13.75
N GLY A 163 31.45 -16.47 -13.71
CA GLY A 163 31.47 -15.45 -14.77
C GLY A 163 30.24 -14.52 -14.78
N VAL A 164 29.27 -14.76 -13.90
CA VAL A 164 28.03 -13.97 -13.79
C VAL A 164 28.24 -12.77 -12.85
N LYS A 165 27.82 -11.58 -13.29
CA LYS A 165 27.81 -10.37 -12.46
C LYS A 165 26.52 -10.28 -11.67
N GLU A 166 26.63 -10.10 -10.36
CA GLU A 166 25.48 -10.05 -9.46
C GLU A 166 24.86 -8.65 -9.43
N LEU A 167 23.54 -8.59 -9.65
CA LEU A 167 22.72 -7.39 -9.57
C LEU A 167 21.50 -7.66 -8.67
N ARG A 168 21.40 -6.97 -7.54
CA ARG A 168 20.25 -7.02 -6.65
C ARG A 168 19.52 -5.69 -6.71
N VAL A 169 18.27 -5.70 -7.15
CA VAL A 169 17.45 -4.48 -7.33
C VAL A 169 16.11 -4.65 -6.62
N ASN A 170 15.68 -3.59 -5.93
CA ASN A 170 14.33 -3.54 -5.39
C ASN A 170 13.36 -3.00 -6.46
N ASN A 171 12.67 -3.93 -7.14
CA ASN A 171 11.77 -3.62 -8.25
C ASN A 171 10.64 -2.66 -7.87
N GLN A 172 10.08 -2.78 -6.67
CA GLN A 172 8.99 -1.92 -6.20
C GLN A 172 9.47 -0.47 -6.01
N ARG A 173 10.66 -0.29 -5.44
CA ARG A 173 11.27 1.03 -5.27
C ARG A 173 11.65 1.65 -6.61
N VAL A 174 12.23 0.88 -7.54
CA VAL A 174 12.55 1.39 -8.88
C VAL A 174 11.28 1.86 -9.60
N ARG A 175 10.23 1.04 -9.66
CA ARG A 175 8.95 1.42 -10.30
C ARG A 175 8.32 2.65 -9.66
N TYR A 176 8.39 2.77 -8.33
CA TYR A 176 7.94 3.97 -7.62
C TYR A 176 8.70 5.21 -8.09
N TRP A 177 10.03 5.18 -8.12
CA TRP A 177 10.81 6.35 -8.56
C TRP A 177 10.59 6.69 -10.03
N MET A 178 10.43 5.68 -10.89
CA MET A 178 10.03 5.90 -12.28
C MET A 178 8.64 6.57 -12.38
N SER A 179 7.69 6.19 -11.52
CA SER A 179 6.36 6.83 -11.47
C SER A 179 6.38 8.27 -10.96
N VAL A 180 7.39 8.64 -10.15
CA VAL A 180 7.63 10.01 -9.68
C VAL A 180 8.31 10.87 -10.77
N GLY A 181 8.75 10.26 -11.88
CA GLY A 181 9.43 10.94 -12.98
C GLY A 181 10.96 10.89 -12.92
N ALA A 182 11.53 10.02 -12.08
CA ALA A 182 12.98 9.83 -12.05
C ALA A 182 13.49 9.28 -13.39
N GLN A 183 14.50 9.95 -13.96
CA GLN A 183 15.17 9.49 -15.17
C GLN A 183 16.46 8.74 -14.82
N PRO A 184 16.57 7.43 -15.13
CA PRO A 184 17.79 6.69 -14.91
C PRO A 184 18.87 7.15 -15.89
N SER A 185 20.10 7.28 -15.42
CA SER A 185 21.27 7.47 -16.30
C SER A 185 21.43 6.26 -17.24
N ASP A 186 21.97 6.46 -18.44
CA ASP A 186 22.14 5.43 -19.49
C ASP A 186 22.65 4.08 -18.96
N ARG A 187 23.65 4.10 -18.08
CA ARG A 187 24.22 2.87 -17.49
C ARG A 187 23.23 2.15 -16.56
N VAL A 188 22.47 2.91 -15.77
CA VAL A 188 21.46 2.37 -14.86
C VAL A 188 20.26 1.87 -15.65
N ALA A 189 19.84 2.58 -16.70
CA ALA A 189 18.77 2.14 -17.59
C ALA A 189 19.11 0.78 -18.25
N HIS A 190 20.35 0.61 -18.70
CA HIS A 190 20.82 -0.65 -19.27
C HIS A 190 20.88 -1.79 -18.24
N LEU A 191 21.33 -1.52 -17.01
CA LEU A 191 21.32 -2.52 -15.92
C LEU A 191 19.89 -2.95 -15.54
N LEU A 192 18.96 -1.99 -15.46
CA LEU A 192 17.54 -2.26 -15.20
C LEU A 192 16.86 -2.99 -16.37
N GLY A 193 17.31 -2.73 -17.60
CA GLY A 193 16.93 -3.47 -18.80
C GLY A 193 17.36 -4.93 -18.74
N LEU A 194 18.61 -5.21 -18.36
CA LEU A 194 19.10 -6.58 -18.15
C LEU A 194 18.35 -7.32 -17.04
N ALA A 195 17.88 -6.58 -16.02
CA ALA A 195 17.05 -7.11 -14.94
C ALA A 195 15.56 -7.25 -15.31
N ASN A 196 15.16 -6.95 -16.56
CA ASN A 196 13.77 -6.94 -17.03
C ASN A 196 12.83 -6.06 -16.19
N VAL A 197 13.35 -5.02 -15.54
CA VAL A 197 12.55 -4.05 -14.76
C VAL A 197 11.99 -2.97 -15.65
N LEU A 198 12.77 -2.56 -16.66
CA LEU A 198 12.45 -1.58 -17.68
C LEU A 198 12.72 -2.17 -19.07
N PRO A 199 12.08 -1.66 -20.13
CA PRO A 199 12.48 -2.02 -21.49
C PRO A 199 13.94 -1.63 -21.73
N MET A 200 14.68 -2.47 -22.46
CA MET A 200 16.08 -2.21 -22.82
C MET A 200 16.18 -0.90 -23.60
N PRO A 201 17.04 0.06 -23.18
CA PRO A 201 17.21 1.31 -23.92
C PRO A 201 17.74 1.05 -25.33
N PRO A 202 17.42 1.92 -26.31
CA PRO A 202 17.95 1.81 -27.66
C PRO A 202 19.48 1.91 -27.65
N THR A 203 20.14 1.11 -28.48
CA THR A 203 21.59 1.16 -28.60
C THR A 203 22.04 2.52 -29.10
N ARG A 204 22.96 3.16 -28.39
CA ARG A 204 23.55 4.43 -28.80
C ARG A 204 24.31 4.23 -30.12
N GLN A 205 23.91 4.96 -31.16
CA GLN A 205 24.66 5.00 -32.40
C GLN A 205 25.93 5.82 -32.17
N TYR A 206 27.08 5.16 -32.24
CA TYR A 206 28.37 5.84 -32.16
C TYR A 206 28.67 6.55 -33.48
N THR A 207 29.34 7.70 -33.39
CA THR A 207 29.86 8.36 -34.59
C THR A 207 30.83 7.42 -35.30
N LYS A 208 30.77 7.30 -36.63
CA LYS A 208 31.66 6.44 -37.44
C LYS A 208 33.15 6.63 -37.11
N LYS A 209 33.55 7.76 -36.54
CA LYS A 209 34.91 8.06 -36.06
C LYS A 209 35.48 7.05 -35.07
N SER A 210 34.64 6.34 -34.30
CA SER A 210 35.07 5.31 -33.35
C SER A 210 35.51 4.02 -34.02
N ILE A 211 35.04 3.77 -35.25
CA ILE A 211 35.49 2.65 -36.07
C ILE A 211 36.92 2.98 -36.54
N PRO A 212 37.90 2.06 -36.43
CA PRO A 212 39.25 2.28 -36.96
C PRO A 212 39.19 2.76 -38.41
N LYS A 213 40.06 3.72 -38.80
CA LYS A 213 40.02 4.35 -40.13
C LYS A 213 40.01 3.32 -41.27
N LYS A 214 40.80 2.25 -41.11
CA LYS A 214 40.89 1.13 -42.04
C LYS A 214 39.55 0.41 -42.27
N GLU A 215 38.77 0.22 -41.22
CA GLU A 215 37.42 -0.38 -41.30
C GLU A 215 36.35 0.61 -41.76
N ARG A 216 36.54 1.91 -41.52
CA ARG A 216 35.65 2.95 -42.07
C ARG A 216 35.75 3.03 -43.59
N GLU A 217 36.96 2.97 -44.12
CA GLU A 217 37.23 3.04 -45.56
C GLU A 217 36.79 1.77 -46.28
N ALA A 218 36.85 0.61 -45.62
CA ALA A 218 36.37 -0.66 -46.18
C ALA A 218 34.83 -0.81 -46.23
N LYS A 219 34.09 0.05 -45.53
CA LYS A 219 32.61 0.05 -45.46
C LYS A 219 31.97 1.24 -46.20
N ALA A 220 32.77 2.14 -46.76
CA ALA A 220 32.33 3.29 -47.56
C ALA A 220 32.36 2.92 -49.05
#